data_AF-A0A0F9JGJ8-F1
#
_entry.id   AF-A0A0F9JGJ8-F1
#
_cell.length_a   1.000
_cell.length_b   1.000
_cell.length_c   1.000
_cell.angle_alpha   90.00
_cell.angle_beta   90.00
_cell.angle_gamma   90.00
#
_symmetry.space_group_name_H-M   'P 1'
#
loop_
_entity.id
_entity.type
_entity.pdbx_description
1 polymer ?
#
loop_
_entity_poly.entity_id
_entity_poly.type
_entity_poly.pdbx_seq_one_letter_code
_entity_poly.pdbx_strand_id
1 'polypeptide(L)'
;MSEKNLKINEVKKESAENTRNIKLAQTTAGMSEAYITNYRKQLIKLKDIYELRKKDLESRLKRQIDNTKTSHDIIDALVANKEVIHAKLKAAIHLGEEQCEYCKNYYTPQGLSRHKTTCSMKPAKKIIKKHQEEIKEAKVDVEARRAALKKQLEQLG
;
A
#
# COMPACT_ATOMS: atom_id res chain seq x y z
N MET A 1 35.80 51.91 -65.85
CA MET A 1 35.17 52.34 -64.58
C MET A 1 36.25 52.71 -63.59
N SER A 2 36.07 53.76 -62.78
CA SER A 2 37.01 54.13 -61.71
C SER A 2 37.14 53.02 -60.66
N GLU A 3 38.36 52.81 -60.15
CA GLU A 3 38.68 51.86 -59.07
C GLU A 3 37.81 52.07 -57.80
N LYS A 4 37.43 53.33 -57.55
CA LYS A 4 36.48 53.70 -56.49
C LYS A 4 35.08 53.11 -56.73
N ASN A 5 34.61 53.08 -57.98
CA ASN A 5 33.30 52.51 -58.31
C ASN A 5 33.28 50.98 -58.22
N LEU A 6 34.42 50.31 -58.45
CA LEU A 6 34.55 48.87 -58.26
C LEU A 6 34.44 48.48 -56.78
N LYS A 7 35.20 49.16 -55.90
CA LYS A 7 35.11 48.95 -54.44
C LYS A 7 33.73 49.25 -53.88
N ILE A 8 33.07 50.31 -54.35
CA ILE A 8 31.68 50.61 -53.94
C ILE A 8 30.72 49.50 -54.35
N ASN A 9 30.90 48.89 -55.52
CA ASN A 9 30.05 47.79 -55.98
C ASN A 9 30.29 46.49 -55.19
N GLU A 10 31.52 46.19 -54.78
CA GLU A 10 31.84 45.06 -53.91
C GLU A 10 31.17 45.21 -52.54
N VAL A 11 31.34 46.37 -51.90
CA VAL A 11 30.70 46.67 -50.60
C VAL A 11 29.17 46.60 -50.69
N LYS A 12 28.57 47.04 -51.81
CA LYS A 12 27.12 46.91 -52.04
C LYS A 12 26.68 45.46 -52.15
N LYS A 13 27.46 44.59 -52.80
CA LYS A 13 27.16 43.16 -52.90
C LYS A 13 27.25 42.49 -51.53
N GLU A 14 28.32 42.74 -50.78
CA GLU A 14 28.48 42.21 -49.42
C GLU A 14 27.37 42.67 -48.49
N SER A 15 26.97 43.95 -48.56
CA SER A 15 25.85 44.49 -47.78
C SER A 15 24.51 43.82 -48.13
N ALA A 16 24.27 43.57 -49.42
CA ALA A 16 23.07 42.87 -49.87
C ALA A 16 23.05 41.41 -49.40
N GLU A 17 24.20 40.73 -49.40
CA GLU A 17 24.34 39.35 -48.92
C GLU A 17 24.17 39.27 -47.40
N ASN A 18 24.79 40.17 -46.64
CA ASN A 18 24.57 40.29 -45.20
C ASN A 18 23.09 40.56 -44.86
N THR A 19 22.42 41.41 -45.64
CA THR A 19 20.98 41.66 -45.45
C THR A 19 20.15 40.39 -45.65
N ARG A 20 20.50 39.54 -46.62
CA ARG A 20 19.83 38.23 -46.80
C ARG A 20 20.09 37.31 -45.61
N ASN A 21 21.34 37.22 -45.15
CA ASN A 21 21.71 36.39 -44.00
C ASN A 21 20.99 36.84 -42.73
N ILE A 22 20.87 38.15 -42.49
CA ILE A 22 20.10 38.71 -41.37
C ILE A 22 18.63 38.29 -41.46
N LYS A 23 17.99 38.42 -42.63
CA LYS A 23 16.59 38.02 -42.81
C LYS A 23 16.38 36.51 -42.56
N LEU A 24 17.30 35.68 -43.04
CA LEU A 24 17.26 34.23 -42.81
C LEU A 24 17.38 33.91 -41.32
N ALA A 25 18.34 34.53 -40.63
CA ALA A 25 18.53 34.36 -39.18
C ALA A 25 17.29 34.80 -38.39
N GLN A 26 16.68 35.95 -38.74
CA GLN A 26 15.45 36.43 -38.12
C GLN A 26 14.28 35.44 -38.30
N THR A 27 14.15 34.87 -39.51
CA THR A 27 13.10 33.87 -39.80
C THR A 27 13.30 32.61 -38.98
N THR A 28 14.53 32.10 -38.92
CA THR A 28 14.89 30.93 -38.11
C THR A 28 14.64 31.17 -36.62
N ALA A 29 15.03 32.34 -36.10
CA ALA A 29 14.80 32.72 -34.71
C ALA A 29 13.30 32.75 -34.38
N GLY A 30 12.47 33.35 -35.25
CA GLY A 30 11.01 33.36 -35.09
C GLY A 30 10.39 31.97 -35.08
N MET A 31 10.86 31.06 -35.95
CA MET A 31 10.40 29.66 -35.91
C MET A 31 10.83 28.96 -34.62
N SER A 32 12.08 29.12 -34.18
CA SER A 32 12.57 28.56 -32.91
C SER A 32 11.76 29.05 -31.72
N GLU A 33 11.41 30.34 -31.66
CA GLU A 33 10.57 30.92 -30.61
C GLU A 33 9.15 30.32 -30.61
N ALA A 34 8.57 30.13 -31.79
CA ALA A 34 7.27 29.47 -31.94
C ALA A 34 7.31 28.01 -31.44
N TYR A 35 8.38 27.27 -31.77
CA TYR A 35 8.58 25.90 -31.27
C TYR A 35 8.73 25.87 -29.74
N ILE A 36 9.56 26.74 -29.17
CA ILE A 36 9.74 26.84 -27.70
C ILE A 36 8.40 27.11 -27.02
N THR A 37 7.61 28.03 -27.57
CA THR A 37 6.29 28.37 -27.03
C THR A 37 5.32 27.19 -27.10
N ASN A 38 5.32 26.44 -28.21
CA ASN A 38 4.49 25.26 -28.37
C ASN A 38 4.89 24.16 -27.37
N TYR A 39 6.18 23.84 -27.27
CA TYR A 39 6.66 22.82 -26.34
C TYR A 39 6.38 23.20 -24.88
N ARG A 40 6.51 24.48 -24.50
CA ARG A 40 6.11 24.94 -23.16
C ARG A 40 4.63 24.66 -22.87
N LYS A 41 3.73 24.95 -23.83
CA LYS A 41 2.29 24.65 -23.68
C LYS A 41 2.03 23.14 -23.56
N GLN A 42 2.73 22.32 -24.34
CA GLN A 42 2.60 20.87 -24.27
C GLN A 42 3.07 20.32 -22.92
N LEU A 43 4.19 20.81 -22.40
CA LEU A 43 4.72 20.42 -21.09
C LEU A 43 3.74 20.77 -19.95
N ILE A 44 3.14 21.96 -19.98
CA ILE A 44 2.12 22.35 -19.00
C ILE A 44 0.93 21.38 -19.06
N LYS A 45 0.40 21.11 -20.26
CA LYS A 45 -0.72 20.19 -20.44
C LYS A 45 -0.40 18.76 -19.95
N LEU A 46 0.80 18.26 -20.24
CA LEU A 46 1.23 16.95 -19.76
C LEU A 46 1.35 16.90 -18.23
N LYS A 47 1.85 17.97 -17.62
CA LYS A 47 1.91 18.10 -16.16
C LYS A 47 0.52 18.08 -15.54
N ASP A 48 -0.44 18.81 -16.11
CA ASP A 48 -1.82 18.83 -15.60
C ASP A 48 -2.47 17.44 -15.68
N ILE A 49 -2.28 16.73 -16.80
CA ILE A 49 -2.78 15.36 -16.97
C ILE A 49 -2.14 14.42 -15.94
N TYR A 50 -0.83 14.54 -15.71
CA TYR A 50 -0.12 13.74 -14.72
C TYR A 50 -0.68 13.96 -13.31
N GLU A 51 -0.84 15.22 -12.88
CA GLU A 51 -1.36 15.55 -11.55
C GLU A 51 -2.80 15.05 -11.35
N LEU A 52 -3.65 15.19 -12.37
CA LEU A 52 -5.01 14.63 -12.34
C LEU A 52 -4.99 13.11 -12.18
N ARG A 53 -4.11 12.43 -12.92
CA ARG A 53 -4.01 10.97 -12.86
C ARG A 53 -3.47 10.49 -11.52
N LYS A 54 -2.48 11.18 -10.97
CA LYS A 54 -1.93 10.93 -9.64
C LYS A 54 -3.02 11.03 -8.58
N LYS A 55 -3.81 12.11 -8.60
CA LYS A 55 -4.92 12.33 -7.65
C LYS A 55 -6.02 11.26 -7.76
N ASP A 56 -6.36 10.82 -8.97
CA ASP A 56 -7.31 9.71 -9.18
C ASP A 56 -6.79 8.40 -8.58
N LEU A 57 -5.51 8.07 -8.80
CA LEU A 57 -4.89 6.88 -8.23
C LEU A 57 -4.85 6.92 -6.70
N GLU A 58 -4.47 8.06 -6.11
CA GLU A 58 -4.49 8.25 -4.64
C GLU A 58 -5.90 8.06 -4.07
N SER A 59 -6.92 8.61 -4.73
CA SER A 59 -8.33 8.44 -4.33
C SER A 59 -8.80 6.99 -4.42
N ARG A 60 -8.38 6.24 -5.45
CA ARG A 60 -8.68 4.81 -5.59
C ARG A 60 -7.99 3.99 -4.51
N LEU A 61 -6.72 4.26 -4.25
CA LEU A 61 -5.95 3.58 -3.21
C LEU A 61 -6.59 3.79 -1.83
N LYS A 62 -6.95 5.03 -1.50
CA LYS A 62 -7.63 5.36 -0.25
C LYS A 62 -8.94 4.58 -0.08
N ARG A 63 -9.78 4.54 -1.12
CA ARG A 63 -11.01 3.74 -1.11
C ARG A 63 -10.76 2.26 -0.88
N GLN A 64 -9.73 1.68 -1.49
CA GLN A 64 -9.39 0.28 -1.28
C GLN A 64 -8.96 0.01 0.17
N ILE A 65 -8.12 0.89 0.75
CA ILE A 65 -7.71 0.79 2.15
C ILE A 65 -8.93 0.85 3.08
N ASP A 66 -9.85 1.77 2.87
CA ASP A 66 -11.04 1.94 3.70
C ASP A 66 -11.99 0.72 3.59
N ASN A 67 -12.14 0.15 2.38
CA ASN A 67 -12.89 -1.09 2.18
C ASN A 67 -12.25 -2.28 2.90
N THR A 68 -10.91 -2.39 2.86
CA THR A 68 -10.18 -3.45 3.56
C THR A 68 -10.35 -3.33 5.06
N LYS A 69 -10.24 -2.12 5.63
CA LYS A 69 -10.49 -1.88 7.06
C LYS A 69 -11.89 -2.35 7.47
N THR A 70 -12.91 -1.89 6.73
CA THR A 70 -14.29 -2.29 6.98
C THR A 70 -14.46 -3.81 6.92
N SER A 71 -13.82 -4.47 5.96
CA SER A 71 -13.86 -5.93 5.85
C SER A 71 -13.18 -6.64 7.02
N HIS A 72 -12.04 -6.12 7.50
CA HIS A 72 -11.38 -6.64 8.69
C HIS A 72 -12.26 -6.47 9.94
N ASP A 73 -12.87 -5.31 10.13
CA ASP A 73 -13.77 -5.05 11.26
C ASP A 73 -14.96 -6.02 11.28
N ILE A 74 -15.52 -6.32 10.11
CA ILE A 74 -16.58 -7.33 9.95
C ILE A 74 -16.06 -8.73 10.31
N ILE A 75 -14.88 -9.11 9.84
CA ILE A 75 -14.26 -10.41 10.17
C ILE A 75 -14.06 -10.54 11.67
N ASP A 76 -13.52 -9.52 12.33
CA ASP A 76 -13.28 -9.52 13.78
C ASP A 76 -14.60 -9.67 14.55
N ALA A 77 -15.66 -8.97 14.14
CA ALA A 77 -16.99 -9.11 14.73
C ALA A 77 -17.56 -10.54 14.55
N LEU A 78 -17.38 -11.15 13.36
CA LEU A 78 -17.81 -12.52 13.10
C LEU A 78 -17.02 -13.54 13.93
N VAL A 79 -15.72 -13.33 14.12
CA VAL A 79 -14.88 -14.18 14.98
C VAL A 79 -15.35 -14.10 16.43
N ALA A 80 -15.58 -12.90 16.96
CA ALA A 80 -16.09 -12.72 18.32
C ALA A 80 -17.46 -13.42 18.50
N ASN A 81 -18.37 -13.26 17.53
CA ASN A 81 -19.67 -13.94 17.56
C ASN A 81 -19.53 -15.47 17.52
N LYS A 82 -18.61 -16.00 16.70
CA LYS A 82 -18.31 -17.43 16.64
C LYS A 82 -17.83 -17.98 17.99
N GLU A 83 -16.97 -17.24 18.70
CA GLU A 83 -16.49 -17.64 20.03
C GLU A 83 -17.64 -17.70 21.05
N VAL A 84 -18.54 -16.72 21.03
CA VAL A 84 -19.75 -16.72 21.88
C VAL A 84 -20.64 -17.93 21.57
N ILE A 85 -20.88 -18.21 20.29
CA ILE A 85 -21.68 -19.37 19.88
C ILE A 85 -21.00 -20.67 20.32
N HIS A 86 -19.68 -20.79 20.16
CA HIS A 86 -18.93 -21.96 20.59
C HIS A 86 -19.00 -22.14 22.12
N ALA A 87 -18.93 -21.06 22.90
CA ALA A 87 -19.11 -21.12 24.35
C ALA A 87 -20.52 -21.61 24.73
N LYS A 88 -21.57 -21.09 24.07
CA LYS A 88 -22.95 -21.54 24.28
C LYS A 88 -23.15 -23.01 23.91
N LEU A 89 -22.61 -23.43 22.77
CA LEU A 89 -22.69 -24.82 22.31
C LEU A 89 -21.97 -25.77 23.28
N LYS A 90 -20.81 -25.35 23.78
CA LYS A 90 -20.06 -26.10 24.81
C LYS A 90 -20.86 -26.23 26.11
N ALA A 91 -21.52 -25.16 26.55
CA ALA A 91 -22.39 -25.20 27.72
C ALA A 91 -23.63 -26.08 27.52
N ALA A 92 -24.21 -26.10 26.31
CA ALA A 92 -25.36 -26.93 25.97
C ALA A 92 -25.00 -28.43 25.87
N ILE A 93 -23.85 -28.77 25.26
CA ILE A 93 -23.37 -30.16 25.16
C ILE A 93 -23.11 -30.73 26.56
N HIS A 94 -22.54 -29.92 27.45
CA HIS A 94 -22.15 -30.31 28.80
C HIS A 94 -23.15 -29.84 29.85
N LEU A 95 -24.43 -29.77 29.51
CA LEU A 95 -25.48 -29.33 30.42
C LEU A 95 -25.57 -30.30 31.61
N GLY A 96 -25.37 -29.78 32.82
CA GLY A 96 -25.34 -30.59 34.04
C GLY A 96 -24.02 -31.34 34.28
N GLU A 97 -23.00 -31.10 33.46
CA GLU A 97 -21.63 -31.59 33.67
C GLU A 97 -20.71 -30.44 34.12
N GLU A 98 -19.76 -30.75 34.99
CA GLU A 98 -18.77 -29.82 35.49
C GLU A 98 -17.39 -30.12 34.89
N GLN A 99 -16.62 -29.07 34.61
CA GLN A 99 -15.28 -29.20 34.02
C GLN A 99 -14.24 -29.49 35.10
N CYS A 100 -13.47 -30.57 34.94
CA CYS A 100 -12.36 -30.88 35.82
C CYS A 100 -11.23 -29.84 35.69
N GLU A 101 -10.81 -29.25 36.82
CA GLU A 101 -9.77 -28.21 36.85
C GLU A 101 -8.41 -28.70 36.32
N TYR A 102 -8.11 -30.00 36.48
CA TYR A 102 -6.83 -30.63 36.15
C TYR A 102 -6.73 -31.10 34.69
N CYS A 103 -7.72 -31.84 34.19
CA CYS A 103 -7.69 -32.41 32.83
C CYS A 103 -8.56 -31.66 31.81
N LYS A 104 -9.35 -30.66 32.25
CA LYS A 104 -10.26 -29.84 31.43
C LYS A 104 -11.36 -30.61 30.68
N ASN A 105 -11.58 -31.89 31.00
CA ASN A 105 -12.72 -32.68 30.51
C ASN A 105 -13.97 -32.43 31.37
N TYR A 106 -15.15 -32.70 30.80
CA TYR A 106 -16.45 -32.55 31.45
C TYR A 106 -16.94 -33.89 32.01
N TYR A 107 -17.56 -33.85 33.19
CA TYR A 107 -18.12 -35.01 33.88
C TYR A 107 -19.39 -34.61 34.63
N THR A 108 -20.34 -35.53 34.81
CA THR A 108 -21.45 -35.33 35.75
C THR A 108 -20.93 -35.05 37.17
N PRO A 109 -21.68 -34.40 38.08
CA PRO A 109 -21.16 -33.99 39.39
C PRO A 109 -20.65 -35.17 40.22
N GLN A 110 -21.36 -36.31 40.15
CA GLN A 110 -20.94 -37.56 40.79
C GLN A 110 -19.69 -38.17 40.11
N GLY A 111 -19.62 -38.12 38.77
CA GLY A 111 -18.45 -38.55 38.02
C GLY A 111 -17.22 -37.69 38.30
N LEU A 112 -17.40 -36.38 38.46
CA LEU A 112 -16.34 -35.44 38.77
C LEU A 112 -15.76 -35.69 40.16
N SER A 113 -16.61 -35.90 41.18
CA SER A 113 -16.14 -36.20 42.54
C SER A 113 -15.22 -37.42 42.60
N ARG A 114 -15.58 -38.49 41.88
CA ARG A 114 -14.77 -39.72 41.76
C ARG A 114 -13.51 -39.52 40.92
N HIS A 115 -13.60 -38.69 39.88
CA HIS A 115 -12.49 -38.40 38.99
C HIS A 115 -11.46 -37.46 39.62
N LYS A 116 -11.89 -36.44 40.38
CA LYS A 116 -11.06 -35.34 40.88
C LYS A 116 -9.90 -35.84 41.74
N THR A 117 -10.15 -36.77 42.65
CA THR A 117 -9.13 -37.41 43.52
C THR A 117 -8.07 -38.15 42.73
N THR A 118 -8.46 -38.87 41.67
CA THR A 118 -7.51 -39.63 40.85
C THR A 118 -6.79 -38.72 39.84
N CYS A 119 -7.46 -37.66 39.37
CA CYS A 119 -6.93 -36.74 38.38
C CYS A 119 -5.95 -35.72 38.98
N SER A 120 -6.15 -35.28 40.23
CA SER A 120 -5.24 -34.39 40.95
C SER A 120 -3.89 -35.04 41.25
N MET A 121 -3.88 -36.37 41.40
CA MET A 121 -2.68 -37.16 41.69
C MET A 121 -1.88 -37.52 40.43
N LYS A 122 -2.45 -37.35 39.24
CA LYS A 122 -1.70 -37.47 37.99
C LYS A 122 -0.94 -36.17 37.77
N PRO A 123 0.41 -36.17 37.66
CA PRO A 123 1.11 -34.98 37.21
C PRO A 123 0.46 -34.58 35.90
N ALA A 124 -0.01 -33.33 35.81
CA ALA A 124 -0.70 -32.82 34.64
C ALA A 124 0.06 -33.34 33.42
N LYS A 125 -0.58 -34.19 32.60
CA LYS A 125 -0.01 -34.47 31.29
C LYS A 125 0.15 -33.08 30.69
N LYS A 126 1.38 -32.57 30.66
CA LYS A 126 1.72 -31.42 29.86
C LYS A 126 1.17 -31.81 28.51
N ILE A 127 0.06 -31.19 28.12
CA ILE A 127 -0.33 -31.17 26.73
C ILE A 127 0.84 -30.41 26.13
N ILE A 128 1.88 -31.15 25.73
CA ILE A 128 2.87 -30.66 24.79
C ILE A 128 2.00 -30.43 23.57
N LYS A 129 1.48 -29.19 23.47
CA LYS A 129 0.81 -28.71 22.29
C LYS A 129 1.87 -28.92 21.21
N LYS A 130 1.74 -29.97 20.39
CA LYS A 130 2.66 -30.25 19.28
C LYS A 130 2.89 -29.02 18.39
N HIS A 131 1.98 -28.04 18.46
CA HIS A 131 1.98 -26.80 17.71
C HIS A 131 2.23 -25.55 18.57
N GLN A 132 2.77 -25.67 19.81
CA GLN A 132 3.05 -24.47 20.62
C GLN A 132 4.18 -23.63 20.04
N GLU A 133 5.16 -24.29 19.41
CA GLU A 133 6.21 -23.61 18.66
C GLU A 133 5.66 -23.04 17.35
N GLU A 134 4.86 -23.80 16.59
CA GLU A 134 4.19 -23.28 15.38
C GLU A 134 3.29 -22.07 15.67
N ILE A 135 2.55 -22.06 16.79
CA ILE A 135 1.73 -20.91 17.20
C ILE A 135 2.62 -19.72 17.60
N LYS A 136 3.78 -19.96 18.22
CA LYS A 136 4.75 -18.90 18.52
C LYS A 136 5.38 -18.35 17.25
N GLU A 137 5.80 -19.20 16.33
CA GLU A 137 6.34 -18.81 15.02
C GLU A 137 5.31 -18.03 14.21
N ALA A 138 4.06 -18.49 14.14
CA ALA A 138 2.99 -17.78 13.44
C ALA A 138 2.70 -16.40 14.08
N LYS A 139 2.77 -16.28 15.41
CA LYS A 139 2.63 -14.98 16.09
C LYS A 139 3.79 -14.02 15.76
N VAL A 140 5.02 -14.53 15.77
CA VAL A 140 6.21 -13.75 15.40
C VAL A 140 6.12 -13.29 13.95
N ASP A 141 5.67 -14.15 13.03
CA ASP A 141 5.50 -13.81 11.62
C ASP A 141 4.40 -12.75 11.40
N VAL A 142 3.27 -12.87 12.12
CA VAL A 142 2.19 -11.87 12.10
C VAL A 142 2.65 -10.52 12.66
N GLU A 143 3.43 -10.50 13.74
CA GLU A 143 4.00 -9.28 14.31
C GLU A 143 5.02 -8.63 13.37
N ALA A 144 5.89 -9.42 12.73
CA ALA A 144 6.85 -8.95 11.74
C ALA A 144 6.15 -8.31 10.53
N ARG A 145 5.09 -8.94 10.01
CA ARG A 145 4.27 -8.38 8.91
C ARG A 145 3.60 -7.08 9.32
N ARG A 146 3.04 -6.99 10.54
CA ARG A 146 2.46 -5.75 11.08
C ARG A 146 3.49 -4.62 11.18
N ALA A 147 4.71 -4.92 11.64
CA ALA A 147 5.78 -3.94 11.75
C ALA A 147 6.24 -3.44 10.36
N ALA A 148 6.38 -4.35 9.39
CA ALA A 148 6.72 -4.00 8.01
C ALA A 148 5.66 -3.10 7.35
N LEU A 149 4.37 -3.42 7.54
CA LEU A 149 3.25 -2.59 7.06
C LEU A 149 3.24 -1.20 7.69
N LYS A 150 3.54 -1.08 8.99
CA LYS A 150 3.68 0.23 9.66
C LYS A 150 4.81 1.07 9.07
N LYS A 151 5.99 0.47 8.84
CA LYS A 151 7.12 1.17 8.19
C LYS A 151 6.78 1.64 6.77
N GLN A 152 6.08 0.80 5.99
CA GLN A 152 5.64 1.19 4.65
C GLN A 152 4.63 2.34 4.67
N LEU A 153 3.72 2.37 5.65
CA LEU A 153 2.80 3.48 5.85
C LEU A 153 3.52 4.78 6.24
N GLU A 154 4.55 4.71 7.08
CA GLU A 154 5.38 5.86 7.46
C GLU A 154 6.22 6.42 6.31
N GLN A 155 6.59 5.59 5.32
CA GLN A 155 7.33 6.02 4.13
C GLN A 155 6.44 6.59 3.01
N LEU A 156 5.13 6.40 3.11
CA LEU A 156 4.13 6.87 2.15
C LEU A 156 3.41 8.17 2.60
N GLY A 157 3.61 8.59 3.85
CA GLY A 157 3.16 9.89 4.38
C GLY A 157 4.28 10.92 4.35
#